data_AF-A0A512U8R2-F1
#
_entry.id   AF-A0A512U8R2-F1
#
_cell.length_a   1.000
_cell.length_b   1.000
_cell.length_c   1.000
_cell.angle_alpha   90.00
_cell.angle_beta   90.00
_cell.angle_gamma   90.00
#
_symmetry.space_group_name_H-M   'P 1'
#
loop_
_entity.id
_entity.type
_entity.pdbx_description
1 polymer ?
#
loop_
_entity_poly.entity_id
_entity_poly.type
_entity_poly.pdbx_seq_one_letter_code
_entity_poly.pdbx_strand_id
1 'polypeptide(L)'
;MSQQEVIDLAIASYLKTNDNTARQYLKLRQDALEVTQKIKKEVTESGSMSAETALKLEKLKFENAKSSLVYKAYIDNITSNLESEGVTGGQISSGLNERFEEISEKKKRKDEGIDQLLKNHKPVVEKMRLLAEKFENGLAVRSRRPGFEGNIFTSKGSEPDENSILLEFASTVFSKKELEEQFFDVESKLANLKTVDEISNEAEAEAESENIAESGPSINLSKYLDEILEGGRAYQRVDDANYQYDITRSPPSDLGDPKAVISDYENAIDNLTKEIQGLVARGTDAKERWISNAQKIELIQTMFSEDMDIDG
;
A
#
# COMPACT_ATOMS: atom_id res chain seq x y z
N MET A 1 -14.28 47.78 1.14
CA MET A 1 -15.44 47.73 2.03
C MET A 1 -16.64 47.32 1.20
N SER A 2 -17.14 46.11 1.42
CA SER A 2 -18.29 45.56 0.71
C SER A 2 -19.57 46.29 1.12
N GLN A 3 -20.54 46.46 0.22
CA GLN A 3 -21.86 47.00 0.58
C GLN A 3 -22.50 46.21 1.73
N GLN A 4 -22.19 44.91 1.83
CA GLN A 4 -22.66 44.04 2.91
C GLN A 4 -22.11 44.46 4.28
N GLU A 5 -20.83 44.84 4.38
CA GLU A 5 -20.21 45.28 5.64
C GLU A 5 -20.83 46.58 6.17
N VAL A 6 -21.23 47.48 5.28
CA VAL A 6 -21.90 48.74 5.64
C VAL A 6 -23.33 48.47 6.14
N ILE A 7 -24.04 47.55 5.49
CA ILE A 7 -25.37 47.11 5.90
C ILE A 7 -25.31 46.46 7.28
N ASP A 8 -24.36 45.54 7.49
CA ASP A 8 -24.20 44.84 8.78
C ASP A 8 -23.84 45.81 9.90
N LEU A 9 -22.98 46.81 9.63
CA LEU A 9 -22.65 47.86 10.59
C LEU A 9 -23.84 48.75 10.93
N ALA A 10 -24.67 49.11 9.94
CA ALA A 10 -25.87 49.90 10.13
C ALA A 10 -26.95 49.14 10.92
N ILE A 11 -27.14 47.85 10.62
CA ILE A 11 -28.06 46.96 11.35
C ILE A 11 -27.58 46.78 12.79
N ALA A 12 -26.29 46.51 13.01
CA ALA A 12 -25.72 46.37 14.35
C ALA A 12 -25.85 47.67 15.17
N SER A 13 -25.60 48.82 14.55
CA SER A 13 -25.78 50.13 15.19
C SER A 13 -27.24 50.39 15.55
N TYR A 14 -28.18 50.07 14.65
CA TYR A 14 -29.61 50.21 14.88
C TYR A 14 -30.10 49.29 16.00
N LEU A 15 -29.71 48.01 15.99
CA LEU A 15 -30.03 47.07 17.07
C LEU A 15 -29.47 47.52 18.42
N LYS A 16 -28.27 48.12 18.42
CA LYS A 16 -27.62 48.62 19.64
C LYS A 16 -28.21 49.91 20.20
N THR A 17 -28.85 50.74 19.37
CA THR A 17 -29.28 52.11 19.77
C THR A 17 -30.79 52.34 19.69
N ASN A 18 -31.55 51.40 19.15
CA ASN A 18 -32.99 51.54 18.97
C ASN A 18 -33.80 50.80 20.03
N ASP A 19 -33.72 51.27 21.28
CA ASP A 19 -34.67 50.87 22.31
C ASP A 19 -35.93 51.76 22.25
N ASN A 20 -36.96 51.23 21.60
CA ASN A 20 -38.27 51.88 21.46
C ASN A 20 -38.95 52.10 22.82
N THR A 21 -38.74 51.18 23.77
CA THR A 21 -39.36 51.20 25.10
C THR A 21 -38.79 52.33 25.95
N ALA A 22 -37.46 52.48 25.98
CA ALA A 22 -36.81 53.63 26.62
C ALA A 22 -37.18 54.97 25.95
N ARG A 23 -37.28 55.00 24.61
CA ARG A 23 -37.70 56.22 23.89
C ARG A 23 -39.11 56.66 24.26
N GLN A 24 -40.06 55.71 24.36
CA GLN A 24 -41.42 56.00 24.79
C GLN A 24 -41.47 56.51 26.24
N TYR A 25 -40.67 55.94 27.14
CA TYR A 25 -40.55 56.41 28.52
C TYR A 25 -39.96 57.83 28.60
N LEU A 26 -38.91 58.12 27.83
CA LEU A 26 -38.31 59.47 27.76
C LEU A 26 -39.29 60.51 27.23
N LYS A 27 -40.07 60.18 26.20
CA LYS A 27 -41.10 61.05 25.66
C LYS A 27 -42.18 61.36 26.70
N LEU A 28 -42.64 60.35 27.43
CA LEU A 28 -43.61 60.55 28.52
C LEU A 28 -43.07 61.47 29.62
N ARG A 29 -41.78 61.35 29.96
CA ARG A 29 -41.12 62.21 30.94
C ARG A 29 -41.07 63.68 30.46
N GLN A 30 -40.82 63.90 29.17
CA GLN A 30 -40.85 65.22 28.57
C GLN A 30 -42.27 65.80 28.59
N ASP A 31 -43.28 65.03 28.18
CA ASP A 31 -44.68 65.45 28.18
C ASP A 31 -45.17 65.80 29.61
N ALA A 32 -44.75 65.02 30.62
CA ALA A 32 -45.03 65.29 32.03
C ALA A 32 -44.39 66.59 32.51
N LEU A 33 -43.16 66.87 32.10
CA LEU A 33 -42.45 68.10 32.44
C LEU A 33 -43.12 69.33 31.82
N GLU A 34 -43.51 69.25 30.55
CA GLU A 34 -44.23 70.33 29.85
C GLU A 34 -45.59 70.64 30.50
N VAL A 35 -46.37 69.60 30.85
CA VAL A 35 -47.66 69.79 31.54
C VAL A 35 -47.45 70.37 32.94
N THR A 36 -46.44 69.91 33.68
CA THR A 36 -46.12 70.46 35.02
C THR A 36 -45.71 71.92 34.95
N GLN A 37 -44.95 72.32 33.92
CA GLN A 37 -44.59 73.72 33.69
C GLN A 37 -45.81 74.59 33.34
N LYS A 38 -46.74 74.08 32.53
CA LYS A 38 -48.00 74.78 32.21
C LYS A 38 -48.86 74.97 33.45
N ILE A 39 -49.01 73.93 34.27
CA ILE A 39 -49.74 73.99 35.54
C ILE A 39 -49.13 75.03 36.47
N LYS A 40 -47.79 75.07 36.60
CA LYS A 40 -47.12 76.08 37.41
C LYS A 40 -47.45 77.50 36.94
N LYS A 41 -47.46 77.75 35.63
CA LYS A 41 -47.81 79.06 35.05
C LYS A 41 -49.28 79.43 35.29
N GLU A 42 -50.21 78.51 35.03
CA GLU A 42 -51.65 78.72 35.25
C GLU A 42 -51.97 78.99 36.73
N VAL A 43 -51.31 78.27 37.65
CA VAL A 43 -51.48 78.51 39.10
C VAL A 43 -50.94 79.88 39.52
N THR A 44 -49.83 80.34 38.93
CA THR A 44 -49.28 81.68 39.25
C THR A 44 -50.07 82.84 38.62
N GLU A 45 -50.70 82.63 37.46
CA GLU A 45 -51.36 83.70 36.69
C GLU A 45 -52.88 83.78 36.94
N SER A 46 -53.57 82.64 37.09
CA SER A 46 -55.02 82.57 37.20
C SER A 46 -55.54 81.95 38.51
N GLY A 47 -54.65 81.55 39.42
CA GLY A 47 -54.99 81.04 40.75
C GLY A 47 -55.70 79.69 40.79
N SER A 48 -56.03 79.10 39.64
CA SER A 48 -56.63 77.77 39.49
C SER A 48 -56.17 77.10 38.19
N MET A 49 -56.21 75.76 38.17
CA MET A 49 -55.84 74.93 37.02
C MET A 49 -56.99 74.85 36.00
N SER A 50 -56.68 74.92 34.71
CA SER A 50 -57.66 74.66 33.65
C SER A 50 -58.18 73.22 33.68
N ALA A 51 -59.45 73.00 33.35
CA ALA A 51 -60.04 71.66 33.26
C ALA A 51 -59.32 70.77 32.22
N GLU A 52 -58.76 71.38 31.17
CA GLU A 52 -58.02 70.68 30.13
C GLU A 52 -56.63 70.22 30.62
N THR A 53 -55.94 71.03 31.42
CA THR A 53 -54.65 70.65 32.03
C THR A 53 -54.82 69.60 33.13
N ALA A 54 -55.92 69.64 33.87
CA ALA A 54 -56.29 68.62 34.84
C ALA A 54 -56.57 67.26 34.18
N LEU A 55 -57.32 67.22 33.07
CA LEU A 55 -57.57 65.99 32.32
C LEU A 55 -56.27 65.42 31.74
N LYS A 56 -55.41 66.29 31.18
CA LYS A 56 -54.10 65.88 30.65
C LYS A 56 -53.18 65.32 31.74
N LEU A 57 -53.24 65.86 32.96
CA LEU A 57 -52.52 65.32 34.12
C LEU A 57 -53.00 63.90 34.48
N GLU A 58 -54.30 63.67 34.55
CA GLU A 58 -54.85 62.32 34.83
C GLU A 58 -54.47 61.31 33.74
N LYS A 59 -54.51 61.71 32.47
CA LYS A 59 -54.05 60.88 31.36
C LYS A 59 -52.56 60.51 31.52
N LEU A 60 -51.71 61.48 31.86
CA LEU A 60 -50.28 61.24 32.10
C LEU A 60 -50.02 60.34 33.30
N LYS A 61 -50.84 60.40 34.36
CA LYS A 61 -50.73 59.47 35.51
C LYS A 61 -51.00 58.03 35.08
N PHE A 62 -52.05 57.81 34.28
CA PHE A 62 -52.35 56.49 33.74
C PHE A 62 -51.25 55.98 32.81
N GLU A 63 -50.77 56.82 31.88
CA GLU A 63 -49.67 56.48 30.98
C GLU A 63 -48.38 56.19 31.74
N ASN A 64 -48.09 56.91 32.84
CA ASN A 64 -46.92 56.65 33.69
C ASN A 64 -47.01 55.31 34.42
N ALA A 65 -48.18 54.96 34.98
CA ALA A 65 -48.38 53.65 35.60
C ALA A 65 -48.16 52.51 34.59
N LYS A 66 -48.70 52.67 33.37
CA LYS A 66 -48.53 51.70 32.27
C LYS A 66 -47.07 51.60 31.84
N SER A 67 -46.42 52.73 31.53
CA SER A 67 -45.04 52.75 31.06
C SER A 67 -44.05 52.27 32.12
N SER A 68 -44.29 52.54 33.40
CA SER A 68 -43.48 52.01 34.51
C SER A 68 -43.51 50.48 34.55
N LEU A 69 -44.70 49.88 34.40
CA LEU A 69 -44.85 48.41 34.38
C LEU A 69 -44.16 47.79 33.16
N VAL A 70 -44.37 48.38 31.98
CA VAL A 70 -43.76 47.90 30.73
C VAL A 70 -42.23 48.04 30.77
N TYR A 71 -41.72 49.17 31.27
CA TYR A 71 -40.28 49.42 31.35
C TYR A 71 -39.60 48.52 32.38
N LYS A 72 -40.27 48.23 33.51
CA LYS A 72 -39.78 47.27 34.49
C LYS A 72 -39.69 45.85 33.89
N ALA A 73 -40.75 45.38 33.23
CA ALA A 73 -40.74 44.08 32.56
C ALA A 73 -39.66 44.00 31.46
N TYR A 74 -39.40 45.11 30.76
CA TYR A 74 -38.34 45.21 29.77
C TYR A 74 -36.94 45.10 30.40
N ILE A 75 -36.68 45.80 31.51
CA ILE A 75 -35.42 45.68 32.27
C ILE A 75 -35.22 44.25 32.79
N ASP A 76 -36.27 43.64 33.36
CA ASP A 76 -36.20 42.27 33.87
C ASP A 76 -35.87 41.28 32.74
N ASN A 77 -36.44 41.48 31.55
CA ASN A 77 -36.14 40.68 30.35
C ASN A 77 -34.70 40.86 29.87
N ILE A 78 -34.20 42.10 29.76
CA ILE A 78 -32.80 42.36 29.39
C ILE A 78 -31.85 41.71 30.42
N THR A 79 -32.17 41.82 31.70
CA THR A 79 -31.34 41.27 32.78
C THR A 79 -31.28 39.74 32.69
N SER A 80 -32.43 39.09 32.50
CA SER A 80 -32.52 37.64 32.28
C SER A 80 -31.76 37.18 31.02
N ASN A 81 -31.83 37.96 29.94
CA ASN A 81 -31.08 37.65 28.71
C ASN A 81 -29.57 37.81 28.91
N LEU A 82 -29.12 38.82 29.65
CA LEU A 82 -27.69 39.00 29.98
C LEU A 82 -27.17 37.87 30.87
N GLU A 83 -27.96 37.43 31.85
CA GLU A 83 -27.60 36.30 32.71
C GLU A 83 -27.51 34.99 31.91
N SER A 84 -28.46 34.74 31.00
CA SER A 84 -28.45 33.55 30.14
C SER A 84 -27.35 33.58 29.08
N GLU A 85 -27.04 34.73 28.48
CA GLU A 85 -25.89 34.91 27.58
C GLU A 85 -24.55 34.75 28.32
N GLY A 86 -24.44 35.20 29.57
CA GLY A 86 -23.24 34.98 30.37
C GLY A 86 -22.95 33.50 30.61
N VAL A 87 -23.99 32.71 30.89
CA VAL A 87 -23.87 31.26 31.12
C VAL A 87 -23.61 30.51 29.81
N THR A 88 -24.37 30.80 28.75
CA THR A 88 -24.23 30.13 27.45
C THR A 88 -22.95 30.53 26.72
N GLY A 89 -22.56 31.80 26.77
CA GLY A 89 -21.28 32.29 26.24
C GLY A 89 -20.08 31.70 26.96
N GLY A 90 -20.16 31.50 28.28
CA GLY A 90 -19.14 30.78 29.06
C GLY A 90 -19.01 29.31 28.67
N GLN A 91 -20.12 28.60 28.47
CA GLN A 91 -20.12 27.21 28.03
C GLN A 91 -19.61 27.02 26.59
N ILE A 92 -20.05 27.89 25.67
CA ILE A 92 -19.61 27.86 24.27
C ILE A 92 -18.12 28.18 24.18
N SER A 93 -17.64 29.19 24.90
CA SER A 93 -16.22 29.53 24.91
C SER A 93 -15.35 28.44 25.53
N SER A 94 -15.79 27.81 26.63
CA SER A 94 -15.09 26.66 27.23
C SER A 94 -15.00 25.48 26.26
N GLY A 95 -16.13 25.08 25.64
CA GLY A 95 -16.15 23.98 24.68
C GLY A 95 -15.37 24.29 23.39
N LEU A 96 -15.31 25.55 22.99
CA LEU A 96 -14.47 25.98 21.86
C LEU A 96 -12.99 25.90 22.21
N ASN A 97 -12.61 26.25 23.45
CA ASN A 97 -11.24 26.19 23.91
C ASN A 97 -10.74 24.75 24.02
N GLU A 98 -11.55 23.84 24.56
CA GLU A 98 -11.24 22.40 24.58
C GLU A 98 -11.02 21.84 23.17
N ARG A 99 -11.91 22.17 22.23
CA ARG A 99 -11.77 21.76 20.82
C ARG A 99 -10.52 22.34 20.17
N PHE A 100 -10.18 23.58 20.50
CA PHE A 100 -8.97 24.23 20.01
C PHE A 100 -7.72 23.51 20.52
N GLU A 101 -7.69 23.14 21.80
CA GLU A 101 -6.61 22.37 22.42
C GLU A 101 -6.47 20.98 21.76
N GLU A 102 -7.58 20.27 21.56
CA GLU A 102 -7.60 18.96 20.89
C GLU A 102 -7.05 19.03 19.45
N ILE A 103 -7.46 20.06 18.69
CA ILE A 103 -6.97 20.27 17.32
C ILE A 103 -5.48 20.63 17.32
N SER A 104 -5.03 21.43 18.28
CA SER A 104 -3.63 21.81 18.43
C SER A 104 -2.74 20.59 18.71
N GLU A 105 -3.17 19.69 19.60
CA GLU A 105 -2.48 18.43 19.85
C GLU A 105 -2.46 17.51 18.62
N LYS A 106 -3.59 17.39 17.91
CA LYS A 106 -3.68 16.60 16.67
C LYS A 106 -2.72 17.14 15.61
N LYS A 107 -2.61 18.46 15.47
CA LYS A 107 -1.65 19.10 14.57
C LYS A 107 -0.22 18.74 14.95
N LYS A 108 0.15 18.86 16.23
CA LYS A 108 1.49 18.52 16.71
C LYS A 108 1.86 17.06 16.41
N ARG A 109 0.96 16.11 16.67
CA ARG A 109 1.18 14.68 16.35
C ARG A 109 1.37 14.43 14.85
N LYS A 110 0.65 15.16 13.99
CA LYS A 110 0.81 15.06 12.54
C LYS A 110 2.13 15.65 12.06
N ASP A 111 2.54 16.78 12.61
CA ASP A 111 3.84 17.39 12.30
C ASP A 111 5.00 16.46 12.72
N GLU A 112 4.92 15.85 13.91
CA GLU A 112 5.89 14.83 14.36
C GLU A 112 5.92 13.61 13.42
N GLY A 113 4.76 13.15 12.94
CA GLY A 113 4.67 12.05 11.96
C GLY A 113 5.26 12.42 10.59
N ILE A 114 5.06 13.67 10.13
CA ILE A 114 5.67 14.18 8.89
C ILE A 114 7.19 14.22 9.03
N ASP A 115 7.70 14.69 10.17
CA ASP A 115 9.14 14.72 10.43
C ASP A 115 9.76 13.32 10.43
N GLN A 116 9.08 12.32 11.00
CA GLN A 116 9.51 10.92 10.93
C GLN A 116 9.53 10.40 9.49
N LEU A 117 8.50 10.72 8.70
CA LEU A 117 8.42 10.37 7.28
C LEU A 117 9.56 10.99 6.46
N LEU A 118 9.87 12.26 6.71
CA LEU A 118 10.93 12.98 6.02
C LEU A 118 12.33 12.52 6.44
N LYS A 119 12.54 12.20 7.73
CA LYS A 119 13.87 11.80 8.24
C LYS A 119 14.19 10.34 7.98
N ASN A 120 13.22 9.43 8.17
CA ASN A 120 13.47 7.99 8.13
C ASN A 120 13.05 7.38 6.79
N HIS A 121 11.86 7.71 6.30
CA HIS A 121 11.28 7.02 5.14
C HIS A 121 11.73 7.62 3.80
N LYS A 122 11.84 8.94 3.69
CA LYS A 122 12.34 9.61 2.47
C LYS A 122 13.71 9.10 2.00
N PRO A 123 14.76 8.98 2.86
CA PRO A 123 16.04 8.48 2.39
C PRO A 123 15.97 7.01 1.95
N VAL A 124 15.13 6.19 2.57
CA VAL A 124 14.93 4.79 2.16
C VAL A 124 14.28 4.71 0.78
N VAL A 125 13.24 5.50 0.53
CA VAL A 125 12.57 5.57 -0.78
C VAL A 125 13.52 6.09 -1.85
N GLU A 126 14.34 7.08 -1.55
CA GLU A 126 15.35 7.58 -2.50
C GLU A 126 16.43 6.52 -2.78
N LYS A 127 16.88 5.76 -1.76
CA LYS A 127 17.77 4.61 -1.94
C LYS A 127 17.14 3.55 -2.86
N MET A 128 15.88 3.19 -2.63
CA MET A 128 15.15 2.24 -3.48
C MET A 128 15.02 2.75 -4.92
N ARG A 129 14.72 4.04 -5.10
CA ARG A 129 14.65 4.68 -6.43
C ARG A 129 15.99 4.60 -7.15
N LEU A 130 17.10 4.91 -6.47
CA LEU A 130 18.44 4.84 -7.05
C LEU A 130 18.87 3.41 -7.36
N LEU A 131 18.52 2.43 -6.53
CA LEU A 131 18.78 1.02 -6.79
C LEU A 131 17.97 0.52 -7.99
N ALA A 132 16.68 0.85 -8.07
CA ALA A 132 15.83 0.52 -9.21
C ALA A 132 16.35 1.17 -10.50
N GLU A 133 16.72 2.45 -10.46
CA GLU A 133 17.30 3.18 -11.60
C GLU A 133 18.63 2.54 -12.04
N LYS A 134 19.50 2.14 -11.12
CA LYS A 134 20.77 1.46 -11.46
C LYS A 134 20.56 0.04 -11.97
N PHE A 135 19.56 -0.68 -11.47
CA PHE A 135 19.19 -1.99 -11.96
C PHE A 135 18.60 -1.91 -13.38
N GLU A 136 17.67 -0.98 -13.62
CA GLU A 136 17.13 -0.69 -14.95
C GLU A 136 18.23 -0.26 -15.92
N ASN A 137 19.15 0.62 -15.49
CA ASN A 137 20.29 1.01 -16.31
C ASN A 137 21.27 -0.16 -16.55
N GLY A 138 21.48 -1.03 -15.57
CA GLY A 138 22.26 -2.26 -15.72
C GLY A 138 21.65 -3.24 -16.72
N LEU A 139 20.32 -3.33 -16.77
CA LEU A 139 19.57 -4.09 -17.77
C LEU A 139 19.54 -3.40 -19.15
N ALA A 140 19.50 -2.07 -19.18
CA ALA A 140 19.38 -1.27 -20.41
C ALA A 140 20.71 -1.08 -21.16
N VAL A 141 21.87 -1.24 -20.51
CA VAL A 141 23.19 -1.16 -21.18
C VAL A 141 23.48 -2.46 -21.95
N ARG A 142 22.68 -2.70 -22.99
CA ARG A 142 23.01 -3.59 -24.12
C ARG A 142 23.97 -2.95 -25.13
N SER A 143 24.40 -1.71 -24.92
CA SER A 143 25.39 -1.05 -25.80
C SER A 143 26.78 -1.11 -25.17
N ARG A 144 27.55 -2.12 -25.59
CA ARG A 144 28.97 -2.28 -25.27
C ARG A 144 29.75 -1.00 -25.59
N ARG A 145 30.19 -0.27 -24.56
CA ARG A 145 31.47 0.46 -24.61
C ARG A 145 32.47 -0.31 -23.73
N PRO A 146 33.56 -0.83 -24.30
CA PRO A 146 34.63 -1.45 -23.51
C PRO A 146 35.31 -0.33 -22.70
N GLY A 147 35.13 -0.33 -21.38
CA GLY A 147 35.80 0.63 -20.49
C GLY A 147 34.99 1.18 -19.33
N PHE A 148 33.69 0.86 -19.21
CA PHE A 148 32.91 1.17 -18.01
C PHE A 148 32.55 -0.11 -17.25
N GLU A 149 33.57 -0.75 -16.67
CA GLU A 149 33.37 -1.76 -15.62
C GLU A 149 33.00 -1.01 -14.33
N GLY A 150 31.76 -0.52 -14.28
CA GLY A 150 31.16 -0.17 -13.00
C GLY A 150 30.98 -1.47 -12.23
N ASN A 151 31.88 -1.75 -11.29
CA ASN A 151 31.73 -2.91 -10.40
C ASN A 151 30.33 -2.85 -9.78
N ILE A 152 29.50 -3.86 -10.07
CA ILE A 152 28.16 -3.98 -9.49
C ILE A 152 28.26 -4.61 -8.09
N PHE A 153 29.32 -5.38 -7.84
CA PHE A 153 29.56 -6.08 -6.59
C PHE A 153 30.59 -5.38 -5.70
N THR A 154 30.43 -5.54 -4.38
CA THR A 154 31.48 -5.22 -3.40
C THR A 154 32.70 -6.14 -3.58
N SER A 155 33.85 -5.75 -3.02
CA SER A 155 35.07 -6.57 -3.12
C SER A 155 34.97 -7.87 -2.33
N LYS A 156 35.66 -8.93 -2.77
CA LYS A 156 35.78 -10.19 -2.05
C LYS A 156 36.24 -9.94 -0.60
N GLY A 157 35.43 -10.35 0.39
CA GLY A 157 35.73 -10.17 1.82
C GLY A 157 35.42 -8.79 2.41
N SER A 158 34.67 -7.94 1.71
CA SER A 158 34.12 -6.72 2.31
C SER A 158 32.99 -7.06 3.29
N GLU A 159 32.98 -6.39 4.43
CA GLU A 159 31.85 -6.45 5.37
C GLU A 159 30.61 -5.78 4.75
N PRO A 160 29.39 -6.24 5.09
CA PRO A 160 28.16 -5.63 4.61
C PRO A 160 28.09 -4.16 5.06
N ASP A 161 28.32 -3.25 4.13
CA ASP A 161 28.13 -1.82 4.36
C ASP A 161 26.71 -1.43 3.96
N GLU A 162 25.87 -1.11 4.95
CA GLU A 162 24.49 -0.65 4.78
C GLU A 162 24.36 0.66 3.97
N ASN A 163 25.48 1.35 3.73
CA ASN A 163 25.55 2.56 2.92
C ASN A 163 26.09 2.32 1.50
N SER A 164 26.54 1.11 1.20
CA SER A 164 26.99 0.73 -0.14
C SER A 164 25.81 0.68 -1.12
N ILE A 165 26.05 1.16 -2.35
CA ILE A 165 25.10 1.07 -3.46
C ILE A 165 25.42 -0.13 -4.37
N LEU A 166 26.43 -0.92 -3.99
CA LEU A 166 26.86 -2.13 -4.68
C LEU A 166 26.15 -3.35 -4.10
N LEU A 167 25.86 -4.34 -4.94
CA LEU A 167 25.38 -5.64 -4.51
C LEU A 167 26.45 -6.32 -3.66
N GLU A 168 26.02 -6.96 -2.58
CA GLU A 168 26.93 -7.66 -1.70
C GLU A 168 27.52 -8.88 -2.42
N PHE A 169 28.84 -9.00 -2.39
CA PHE A 169 29.51 -10.18 -2.96
C PHE A 169 29.00 -11.46 -2.31
N ALA A 170 28.92 -11.48 -0.97
CA ALA A 170 28.53 -12.64 -0.20
C ALA A 170 27.12 -13.15 -0.52
N SER A 171 26.18 -12.26 -0.87
CA SER A 171 24.80 -12.66 -1.21
C SER A 171 24.68 -13.37 -2.56
N THR A 172 25.75 -13.37 -3.37
CA THR A 172 25.78 -14.05 -4.69
C THR A 172 26.64 -15.30 -4.69
N VAL A 173 27.24 -15.64 -3.56
CA VAL A 173 28.01 -16.87 -3.38
C VAL A 173 27.06 -17.94 -2.85
N PHE A 174 27.04 -19.09 -3.52
CA PHE A 174 26.27 -20.25 -3.12
C PHE A 174 27.15 -21.50 -3.13
N SER A 175 26.74 -22.50 -2.35
CA SER A 175 27.41 -23.79 -2.34
C SER A 175 26.83 -24.71 -3.42
N LYS A 176 27.68 -25.48 -4.09
CA LYS A 176 27.23 -26.47 -5.08
C LYS A 176 26.21 -27.43 -4.48
N LYS A 177 26.45 -27.86 -3.24
CA LYS A 177 25.60 -28.80 -2.51
C LYS A 177 24.17 -28.26 -2.27
N GLU A 178 24.04 -26.99 -1.92
CA GLU A 178 22.73 -26.35 -1.74
C GLU A 178 21.91 -26.35 -3.03
N LEU A 179 22.58 -26.22 -4.17
CA LEU A 179 21.95 -26.24 -5.48
C LEU A 179 21.61 -27.68 -5.92
N GLU A 180 22.44 -28.67 -5.57
CA GLU A 180 22.11 -30.10 -5.72
C GLU A 180 20.88 -30.49 -4.89
N GLU A 181 20.74 -29.97 -3.66
CA GLU A 181 19.59 -30.23 -2.79
C GLU A 181 18.27 -29.74 -3.41
N GLN A 182 18.28 -28.64 -4.17
CA GLN A 182 17.09 -28.13 -4.87
C GLN A 182 16.62 -29.08 -6.00
N PHE A 183 17.53 -29.86 -6.57
CA PHE A 183 17.20 -30.82 -7.64
C PHE A 183 16.87 -32.22 -7.13
N PHE A 184 17.06 -32.51 -5.84
CA PHE A 184 16.87 -33.83 -5.26
C PHE A 184 15.46 -34.41 -5.50
N ASP A 185 14.43 -33.57 -5.37
CA ASP A 185 13.04 -33.98 -5.60
C ASP A 185 12.76 -34.31 -7.07
N VAL A 186 13.40 -33.60 -8.01
CA VAL A 186 13.28 -33.86 -9.45
C VAL A 186 14.08 -35.11 -9.81
N GLU A 187 15.30 -35.24 -9.31
CA GLU A 187 16.18 -36.38 -9.54
C GLU A 187 15.58 -37.67 -8.99
N SER A 188 14.99 -37.66 -7.79
CA SER A 188 14.29 -38.82 -7.23
C SER A 188 13.02 -39.20 -8.02
N LYS A 189 12.28 -38.22 -8.55
CA LYS A 189 11.11 -38.46 -9.44
C LYS A 189 11.53 -39.04 -10.79
N LEU A 190 12.74 -38.75 -11.27
CA LEU A 190 13.25 -39.21 -12.55
C LEU A 190 14.09 -40.51 -12.45
N ALA A 191 14.75 -40.76 -11.30
CA ALA A 191 15.57 -41.94 -11.07
C ALA A 191 14.77 -43.24 -11.04
N ASN A 192 13.47 -43.17 -10.71
CA ASN A 192 12.58 -44.34 -10.70
C ASN A 192 12.00 -44.68 -12.09
N LEU A 193 12.34 -43.93 -13.13
CA LEU A 193 11.91 -44.21 -14.50
C LEU A 193 12.82 -45.27 -15.11
N LYS A 194 12.29 -46.49 -15.29
CA LYS A 194 12.90 -47.48 -16.18
C LYS A 194 13.07 -46.87 -17.56
N THR A 195 14.31 -46.66 -17.98
CA THR A 195 14.57 -46.12 -19.31
C THR A 195 14.33 -47.20 -20.37
N VAL A 196 13.95 -46.78 -21.56
CA VAL A 196 13.58 -47.67 -22.68
C VAL A 196 14.70 -48.68 -22.99
N ASP A 197 15.96 -48.36 -22.68
CA ASP A 197 17.13 -49.20 -22.94
C ASP A 197 17.28 -50.38 -21.96
N GLU A 198 16.75 -50.28 -20.73
CA GLU A 198 16.82 -51.37 -19.73
C GLU A 198 16.01 -52.61 -20.15
N ILE A 199 14.94 -52.42 -20.93
CA ILE A 199 14.10 -53.52 -21.46
C ILE A 199 14.87 -54.37 -22.49
N SER A 200 15.96 -53.85 -23.08
CA SER A 200 16.83 -54.60 -23.98
C SER A 200 17.62 -55.69 -23.27
N ASN A 201 18.02 -55.43 -22.02
CA ASN A 201 19.06 -56.21 -21.37
C ASN A 201 18.51 -57.44 -20.65
N GLU A 202 17.19 -57.60 -20.49
CA GLU A 202 16.64 -58.84 -19.90
C GLU A 202 16.78 -60.06 -20.84
N ALA A 203 16.94 -59.86 -22.15
CA ALA A 203 17.16 -60.96 -23.11
C ALA A 203 18.65 -61.31 -23.33
N GLU A 204 19.58 -60.41 -22.98
CA GLU A 204 21.03 -60.60 -23.17
C GLU A 204 21.81 -60.75 -21.85
N ALA A 205 21.18 -60.52 -20.67
CA ALA A 205 21.83 -60.57 -19.36
C ALA A 205 22.06 -62.00 -18.78
N GLU A 206 21.88 -63.07 -19.56
CA GLU A 206 22.34 -64.40 -19.13
C GLU A 206 23.81 -64.68 -19.47
N ALA A 207 24.50 -63.81 -20.23
CA ALA A 207 25.85 -64.10 -20.73
C ALA A 207 27.01 -63.25 -20.17
N GLU A 208 26.76 -62.05 -19.61
CA GLU A 208 27.86 -61.17 -19.18
C GLU A 208 27.64 -60.64 -17.75
N SER A 209 27.73 -61.55 -16.79
CA SER A 209 27.97 -61.22 -15.40
C SER A 209 29.47 -61.13 -15.16
N GLU A 210 30.08 -59.99 -15.44
CA GLU A 210 31.23 -59.43 -14.71
C GLU A 210 31.75 -58.16 -15.42
N ASN A 211 31.63 -57.03 -14.73
CA ASN A 211 32.15 -55.69 -15.07
C ASN A 211 31.35 -54.90 -16.11
N ILE A 212 30.37 -54.13 -15.63
CA ILE A 212 30.38 -52.66 -15.61
C ILE A 212 29.12 -52.24 -14.83
N ALA A 213 29.32 -51.68 -13.64
CA ALA A 213 28.27 -51.01 -12.87
C ALA A 213 28.03 -49.60 -13.43
N GLU A 214 27.83 -49.48 -14.74
CA GLU A 214 27.19 -48.31 -15.31
C GLU A 214 25.70 -48.53 -15.15
N SER A 215 25.17 -47.99 -14.05
CA SER A 215 23.77 -47.59 -13.96
C SER A 215 23.34 -47.07 -15.33
N GLY A 216 22.22 -47.57 -15.86
CA GLY A 216 21.71 -47.23 -17.19
C GLY A 216 21.60 -45.72 -17.41
N PRO A 217 21.25 -45.26 -18.63
CA PRO A 217 21.20 -43.83 -18.98
C PRO A 217 20.10 -43.08 -18.22
N SER A 218 20.26 -42.90 -16.91
CA SER A 218 19.46 -42.03 -16.07
C SER A 218 19.80 -40.58 -16.40
N ILE A 219 18.78 -39.73 -16.37
CA ILE A 219 18.96 -38.28 -16.53
C ILE A 219 19.73 -37.80 -15.29
N ASN A 220 21.05 -37.72 -15.37
CA ASN A 220 21.91 -37.30 -14.27
C ASN A 220 21.99 -35.78 -14.22
N LEU A 221 21.07 -35.16 -13.48
CA LEU A 221 21.00 -33.70 -13.32
C LEU A 221 22.31 -33.14 -12.75
N SER A 222 22.96 -33.88 -11.85
CA SER A 222 24.28 -33.55 -11.28
C SER A 222 25.37 -33.33 -12.35
N LYS A 223 25.40 -34.14 -13.41
CA LYS A 223 26.36 -33.98 -14.51
C LYS A 223 26.10 -32.71 -15.33
N TYR A 224 24.83 -32.41 -15.60
CA TYR A 224 24.43 -31.17 -16.29
C TYR A 224 24.71 -29.94 -15.44
N LEU A 225 24.56 -30.06 -14.11
CA LEU A 225 24.93 -29.04 -13.17
C LEU A 225 26.41 -28.67 -13.29
N ASP A 226 27.27 -29.69 -13.30
CA ASP A 226 28.71 -29.54 -13.41
C ASP A 226 29.11 -28.87 -14.71
N GLU A 227 28.49 -29.28 -15.83
CA GLU A 227 28.72 -28.65 -17.13
C GLU A 227 28.33 -27.16 -17.14
N ILE A 228 27.22 -26.80 -16.49
CA ILE A 228 26.76 -25.41 -16.42
C ILE A 228 27.65 -24.57 -15.50
N LEU A 229 28.07 -25.11 -14.35
CA LEU A 229 28.92 -24.41 -13.38
C LEU A 229 30.36 -24.24 -13.90
N GLU A 230 30.91 -25.22 -14.61
CA GLU A 230 32.26 -25.16 -15.18
C GLU A 230 32.31 -24.42 -16.53
N GLY A 231 31.27 -24.56 -17.35
CA GLY A 231 31.20 -23.96 -18.70
C GLY A 231 30.55 -22.57 -18.75
N GLY A 232 29.81 -22.18 -17.71
CA GLY A 232 29.02 -20.95 -17.69
C GLY A 232 29.86 -19.71 -17.34
N ARG A 233 29.90 -18.72 -18.24
CA ARG A 233 30.59 -17.44 -18.01
C ARG A 233 30.04 -16.63 -16.83
N ALA A 234 28.81 -16.91 -16.42
CA ALA A 234 28.11 -16.27 -15.32
C ALA A 234 28.57 -16.80 -13.95
N TYR A 235 29.19 -17.98 -13.91
CA TYR A 235 29.60 -18.62 -12.67
C TYR A 235 31.11 -18.49 -12.51
N GLN A 236 31.53 -17.87 -11.42
CA GLN A 236 32.94 -17.78 -11.07
C GLN A 236 33.21 -18.68 -9.87
N ARG A 237 34.08 -19.68 -10.05
CA ARG A 237 34.52 -20.54 -8.96
C ARG A 237 35.27 -19.72 -7.90
N VAL A 238 34.80 -19.77 -6.66
CA VAL A 238 35.42 -19.11 -5.50
C VAL A 238 36.31 -20.10 -4.76
N ASP A 239 35.76 -21.28 -4.46
CA ASP A 239 36.44 -22.42 -3.83
C ASP A 239 36.07 -23.73 -4.54
N ASP A 240 36.53 -24.89 -4.05
CA ASP A 240 36.18 -26.20 -4.61
C ASP A 240 34.68 -26.54 -4.55
N ALA A 241 33.95 -25.95 -3.59
CA ALA A 241 32.53 -26.18 -3.40
C ALA A 241 31.65 -24.93 -3.58
N ASN A 242 32.25 -23.75 -3.74
CA ASN A 242 31.54 -22.47 -3.74
C ASN A 242 31.68 -21.74 -5.07
N TYR A 243 30.57 -21.23 -5.58
CA TYR A 243 30.48 -20.48 -6.82
C TYR A 243 29.83 -19.12 -6.59
N GLN A 244 30.30 -18.12 -7.32
CA GLN A 244 29.70 -16.79 -7.36
C GLN A 244 28.91 -16.62 -8.66
N TYR A 245 27.68 -16.13 -8.56
CA TYR A 245 26.89 -15.74 -9.72
C TYR A 245 27.10 -14.27 -10.09
N ASP A 246 27.64 -14.02 -11.29
CA ASP A 246 27.79 -12.70 -11.88
C ASP A 246 26.67 -12.43 -12.89
N ILE A 247 25.69 -11.63 -12.46
CA ILE A 247 24.54 -11.19 -13.27
C ILE A 247 25.01 -10.49 -14.56
N THR A 248 26.13 -9.77 -14.55
CA THR A 248 26.61 -9.03 -15.74
C THR A 248 27.14 -9.94 -16.85
N ARG A 249 27.56 -11.15 -16.47
CA ARG A 249 28.08 -12.17 -17.37
C ARG A 249 27.06 -13.24 -17.69
N SER A 250 25.87 -13.14 -17.12
CA SER A 250 24.77 -14.05 -17.41
C SER A 250 24.37 -13.93 -18.88
N PRO A 251 24.27 -15.07 -19.61
CA PRO A 251 23.70 -15.03 -20.95
C PRO A 251 22.26 -14.52 -20.84
N PRO A 252 21.77 -13.76 -21.84
CA PRO A 252 20.37 -13.38 -21.88
C PRO A 252 19.53 -14.64 -22.11
N SER A 253 19.10 -15.27 -21.02
CA SER A 253 18.20 -16.40 -21.04
C SER A 253 16.77 -15.89 -21.22
N ASP A 254 16.07 -16.42 -22.22
CA ASP A 254 14.63 -16.18 -22.37
C ASP A 254 13.91 -16.99 -21.29
N LEU A 255 13.73 -16.37 -20.12
CA LEU A 255 13.03 -16.97 -18.98
C LEU A 255 11.50 -16.88 -19.13
N GLY A 256 10.99 -16.42 -20.29
CA GLY A 256 9.56 -16.28 -20.56
C GLY A 256 8.98 -14.95 -20.08
N ASP A 257 7.80 -14.98 -19.45
CA ASP A 257 7.09 -13.77 -19.02
C ASP A 257 7.88 -13.02 -17.94
N PRO A 258 8.25 -11.74 -18.12
CA PRO A 258 8.94 -10.93 -17.10
C PRO A 258 8.12 -10.74 -15.81
N LYS A 259 6.85 -11.16 -15.78
CA LYS A 259 6.01 -11.18 -14.56
C LYS A 259 5.96 -12.54 -13.86
N ALA A 260 6.60 -13.57 -14.40
CA ALA A 260 6.60 -14.89 -13.81
C ALA A 260 7.22 -14.86 -12.41
N VAL A 261 6.53 -15.46 -11.45
CA VAL A 261 7.02 -15.62 -10.07
C VAL A 261 7.70 -16.99 -9.94
N ILE A 262 8.56 -17.16 -8.94
CA ILE A 262 9.27 -18.43 -8.66
C ILE A 262 8.30 -19.63 -8.66
N SER A 263 7.09 -19.48 -8.11
CA SER A 263 6.06 -20.51 -8.11
C SER A 263 5.63 -20.97 -9.51
N ASP A 264 5.68 -20.08 -10.51
CA ASP A 264 5.32 -20.42 -11.89
C ASP A 264 6.39 -21.33 -12.51
N TYR A 265 7.67 -21.10 -12.16
CA TYR A 265 8.77 -21.98 -12.57
C TYR A 265 8.71 -23.33 -11.86
N GLU A 266 8.42 -23.37 -10.55
CA GLU A 266 8.22 -24.63 -9.83
C GLU A 266 7.09 -25.47 -10.44
N ASN A 267 5.96 -24.84 -10.75
CA ASN A 267 4.84 -25.49 -11.44
C ASN A 267 5.23 -25.96 -12.84
N ALA A 268 6.02 -25.18 -13.58
CA ALA A 268 6.51 -25.58 -14.90
C ALA A 268 7.46 -26.78 -14.80
N ILE A 269 8.38 -26.80 -13.82
CA ILE A 269 9.28 -27.91 -13.55
C ILE A 269 8.49 -29.18 -13.20
N ASP A 270 7.48 -29.08 -12.33
CA ASP A 270 6.64 -30.23 -11.97
C ASP A 270 5.83 -30.76 -13.16
N ASN A 271 5.29 -29.87 -14.00
CA ASN A 271 4.57 -30.27 -15.21
C ASN A 271 5.50 -30.94 -16.23
N LEU A 272 6.66 -30.37 -16.49
CA LEU A 272 7.68 -30.97 -17.37
C LEU A 272 8.16 -32.31 -16.83
N THR A 273 8.34 -32.44 -15.52
CA THR A 273 8.72 -33.71 -14.88
C THR A 273 7.66 -34.78 -15.15
N LYS A 274 6.36 -34.44 -15.01
CA LYS A 274 5.26 -35.36 -15.35
C LYS A 274 5.20 -35.69 -16.84
N GLU A 275 5.48 -34.72 -17.71
CA GLU A 275 5.54 -34.95 -19.16
C GLU A 275 6.67 -35.90 -19.53
N ILE A 276 7.87 -35.71 -18.96
CA ILE A 276 9.01 -36.62 -19.13
C ILE A 276 8.65 -38.02 -18.65
N GLN A 277 8.08 -38.16 -17.44
CA GLN A 277 7.62 -39.46 -16.93
C GLN A 277 6.62 -40.13 -17.88
N GLY A 278 5.65 -39.36 -18.39
CA GLY A 278 4.66 -39.85 -19.35
C GLY A 278 5.25 -40.24 -20.70
N LEU A 279 6.27 -39.51 -21.20
CA LEU A 279 6.99 -39.85 -22.42
C LEU A 279 7.81 -41.12 -22.26
N VAL A 280 8.51 -41.29 -21.14
CA VAL A 280 9.27 -42.51 -20.86
C VAL A 280 8.33 -43.71 -20.77
N ALA A 281 7.23 -43.63 -20.01
CA ALA A 281 6.26 -44.72 -19.90
C ALA A 281 5.63 -45.10 -21.26
N ARG A 282 5.31 -44.12 -22.11
CA ARG A 282 4.82 -44.40 -23.48
C ARG A 282 5.91 -45.04 -24.35
N GLY A 283 7.17 -44.63 -24.16
CA GLY A 283 8.32 -45.21 -24.83
C GLY A 283 8.53 -46.67 -24.47
N THR A 284 8.44 -47.02 -23.18
CA THR A 284 8.54 -48.41 -22.70
C THR A 284 7.40 -49.26 -23.24
N ASP A 285 6.15 -48.79 -23.15
CA ASP A 285 4.97 -49.49 -23.68
C ASP A 285 5.07 -49.72 -25.19
N ALA A 286 5.56 -48.72 -25.93
CA ALA A 286 5.77 -48.84 -27.37
C ALA A 286 6.84 -49.90 -27.67
N LYS A 287 7.97 -49.89 -26.96
CA LYS A 287 9.05 -50.87 -27.16
C LYS A 287 8.58 -52.29 -26.83
N GLU A 288 7.86 -52.51 -25.73
CA GLU A 288 7.29 -53.82 -25.40
C GLU A 288 6.36 -54.35 -26.50
N ARG A 289 5.52 -53.48 -27.06
CA ARG A 289 4.67 -53.85 -28.21
C ARG A 289 5.51 -54.22 -29.44
N TRP A 290 6.59 -53.49 -29.69
CA TRP A 290 7.50 -53.80 -30.80
C TRP A 290 8.21 -55.14 -30.58
N ILE A 291 8.73 -55.41 -29.38
CA ILE A 291 9.37 -56.70 -29.04
C ILE A 291 8.37 -57.85 -29.16
N SER A 292 7.16 -57.72 -28.62
CA SER A 292 6.12 -58.75 -28.72
C SER A 292 5.72 -59.02 -30.18
N ASN A 293 5.62 -57.97 -31.00
CA ASN A 293 5.33 -58.11 -32.43
C ASN A 293 6.51 -58.75 -33.18
N ALA A 294 7.76 -58.40 -32.85
CA ALA A 294 8.94 -59.02 -33.42
C ALA A 294 9.00 -60.52 -33.11
N GLN A 295 8.77 -60.92 -31.85
CA GLN A 295 8.70 -62.33 -31.43
C GLN A 295 7.60 -63.09 -32.15
N LYS A 296 6.42 -62.48 -32.36
CA LYS A 296 5.34 -63.10 -33.14
C LYS A 296 5.73 -63.31 -34.60
N ILE A 297 6.42 -62.33 -35.20
CA ILE A 297 6.92 -62.44 -36.58
C ILE A 297 7.97 -63.54 -36.67
N GLU A 298 8.87 -63.64 -35.70
CA GLU A 298 9.88 -64.70 -35.62
C GLU A 298 9.24 -66.10 -35.53
N LEU A 299 8.25 -66.30 -34.65
CA LEU A 299 7.49 -67.55 -34.55
C LEU A 299 6.78 -67.92 -35.87
N ILE A 300 6.22 -66.92 -36.55
CA ILE A 300 5.61 -67.11 -37.87
C ILE A 300 6.68 -67.54 -38.89
N GLN A 301 7.85 -66.90 -38.89
CA GLN A 301 8.96 -67.28 -39.77
C GLN A 301 9.46 -68.70 -39.49
N THR A 302 9.58 -69.12 -38.23
CA THR A 302 9.98 -70.49 -37.90
C THR A 302 8.95 -71.52 -38.36
N MET A 303 7.65 -71.25 -38.17
CA MET A 303 6.60 -72.15 -38.69
C MET A 303 6.62 -72.25 -40.23
N PHE A 304 6.80 -71.13 -40.94
CA PHE A 304 6.94 -71.17 -42.40
C PHE A 304 8.21 -71.88 -42.88
N SER A 305 9.27 -71.87 -42.07
CA SER A 305 10.52 -72.58 -42.37
C SER A 305 10.35 -74.09 -42.17
N GLU A 306 9.69 -74.50 -41.08
CA GLU A 306 9.37 -75.92 -40.79
C GLU A 306 8.39 -76.52 -41.82
N ASP A 307 7.39 -75.75 -42.28
CA ASP A 307 6.46 -76.20 -43.33
C ASP A 307 7.13 -76.36 -44.71
N MET A 308 8.24 -75.65 -44.99
CA MET A 308 9.02 -75.84 -46.22
C MET A 308 9.98 -77.04 -46.17
N ASP A 309 10.32 -77.53 -44.98
CA ASP A 309 11.17 -78.72 -44.79
C ASP A 309 10.37 -80.04 -44.76
N ILE A 310 9.04 -79.99 -44.73
CA ILE A 310 8.15 -81.19 -44.70
C ILE A 310 7.73 -81.67 -46.11
N ASP A 311 7.92 -80.86 -47.16
CA ASP A 311 7.57 -81.22 -48.55
C ASP A 311 8.82 -81.50 -49.44
N GLY A 312 9.95 -81.87 -48.81
CA GLY A 312 11.21 -82.32 -49.46
C GLY A 312 11.39 -83.83 -49.51
#